data_AF-A0A349JXI4-F1
#
_entry.id   AF-A0A349JXI4-F1
#
_cell.length_a   1.000
_cell.length_b   1.000
_cell.length_c   1.000
_cell.angle_alpha   90.00
_cell.angle_beta   90.00
_cell.angle_gamma   90.00
#
_symmetry.space_group_name_H-M   'P 1'
#
loop_
_entity.id
_entity.type
_entity.pdbx_description
1 polymer ?
#
loop_
_entity_poly.entity_id
_entity_poly.type
_entity_poly.pdbx_seq_one_letter_code
_entity_poly.pdbx_strand_id
1 'polypeptide(L)'
;MDSHEAPIVAGITNLAPYLEGLVERGIERYGTNFVSGPNTMASGEGGTYRRLGVPVFTTMQGPPMYHTTGEVLEMVSTPGMERMARFMAFFVKEVSGASVAQLNPR
;
A
#
# COMPACT_ATOMS: atom_id res chain seq x y z
N MET A 1 -16.60 5.76 -7.57
CA MET A 1 -15.73 5.91 -6.39
C MET A 1 -16.59 6.46 -5.28
N ASP A 2 -16.50 5.89 -4.07
CA ASP A 2 -17.22 6.38 -2.90
C ASP A 2 -16.64 7.74 -2.49
N SER A 3 -17.49 8.75 -2.25
CA SER A 3 -17.05 10.13 -1.93
C SER A 3 -16.25 10.23 -0.62
N HIS A 4 -16.27 9.19 0.21
CA HIS A 4 -15.55 9.12 1.48
C HIS A 4 -14.31 8.24 1.45
N GLU A 5 -13.95 7.63 0.31
CA GLU A 5 -12.75 6.79 0.24
C GLU A 5 -11.48 7.64 0.32
N ALA A 6 -10.79 7.55 1.46
CA ALA A 6 -9.51 8.21 1.65
C ALA A 6 -8.47 7.72 0.62
N PRO A 7 -7.60 8.61 0.12
CA PRO A 7 -6.46 8.20 -0.69
C PRO A 7 -5.51 7.34 0.14
N ILE A 8 -4.88 6.37 -0.50
CA ILE A 8 -3.95 5.43 0.12
C ILE A 8 -2.55 5.72 -0.44
N VAL A 9 -1.59 5.97 0.43
CA VAL A 9 -0.18 6.03 0.02
C VAL A 9 0.38 4.61 0.10
N ALA A 10 0.94 4.12 -1.01
CA ALA A 10 1.77 2.93 -1.06
C ALA A 10 3.24 3.35 -1.12
N GLY A 11 4.10 2.77 -0.29
CA GLY A 11 5.53 3.01 -0.31
C GLY A 11 6.33 1.72 -0.27
N ILE A 12 7.38 1.63 -1.09
CA ILE A 12 8.27 0.48 -1.18
C ILE A 12 9.70 0.98 -0.96
N THR A 13 10.35 0.54 0.11
CA THR A 13 11.61 1.15 0.57
C THR A 13 12.76 1.03 -0.43
N ASN A 14 12.75 0.04 -1.31
CA ASN A 14 13.80 -0.19 -2.32
C ASN A 14 13.34 0.06 -3.76
N LEU A 15 12.10 0.53 -3.98
CA LEU A 15 11.52 0.77 -5.31
C LEU A 15 11.70 -0.41 -6.29
N ALA A 16 11.66 -1.65 -5.79
CA ALA A 16 11.84 -2.82 -6.65
C ALA A 16 10.78 -2.82 -7.77
N PRO A 17 11.18 -2.84 -9.06
CA PRO A 17 10.24 -2.70 -10.17
C PRO A 17 9.12 -3.75 -10.17
N TYR A 18 9.43 -4.96 -9.72
CA TYR A 18 8.44 -6.01 -9.58
C TYR A 18 7.34 -5.64 -8.57
N LEU A 19 7.71 -5.09 -7.40
CA LEU A 19 6.77 -4.68 -6.35
C LEU A 19 5.91 -3.50 -6.79
N GLU A 20 6.50 -2.50 -7.46
CA GLU A 20 5.76 -1.37 -8.04
C GLU A 20 4.75 -1.86 -9.07
N GLY A 21 5.16 -2.78 -9.95
CA GLY A 21 4.25 -3.43 -10.91
C GLY A 21 3.14 -4.26 -10.25
N LEU A 22 3.34 -4.79 -9.04
CA LEU A 22 2.24 -5.41 -8.28
C LEU A 22 1.21 -4.37 -7.84
N VAL A 23 1.67 -3.18 -7.42
CA VAL A 23 0.78 -2.07 -7.04
C VAL A 23 -0.05 -1.63 -8.25
N GLU A 24 0.58 -1.39 -9.39
CA GLU A 24 -0.10 -1.00 -10.63
C GLU A 24 -1.16 -2.03 -11.06
N ARG A 25 -0.78 -3.32 -11.18
CA ARG A 25 -1.73 -4.39 -11.53
C ARG A 25 -2.86 -4.53 -10.50
N GLY A 26 -2.56 -4.27 -9.23
CA GLY A 26 -3.55 -4.29 -8.15
C GLY A 26 -4.57 -3.16 -8.28
N ILE A 27 -4.13 -1.95 -8.62
CA ILE A 27 -4.99 -0.80 -8.93
C ILE A 27 -5.90 -1.15 -10.11
N GLU A 28 -5.35 -1.65 -11.21
CA GLU A 28 -6.13 -2.03 -12.40
C GLU A 28 -7.19 -3.09 -12.10
N ARG A 29 -6.84 -4.08 -11.25
CA ARG A 29 -7.72 -5.22 -10.97
C ARG A 29 -8.79 -4.94 -9.92
N TYR A 30 -8.48 -4.15 -8.90
CA TYR A 30 -9.35 -3.97 -7.73
C TYR A 30 -9.85 -2.54 -7.56
N GLY A 31 -9.32 -1.57 -8.32
CA GLY A 31 -9.73 -0.17 -8.24
C GLY A 31 -9.38 0.50 -6.91
N THR A 32 -8.33 0.04 -6.22
CA THR A 32 -7.87 0.64 -4.96
C THR A 32 -7.42 2.08 -5.17
N ASN A 33 -7.81 2.98 -4.25
CA ASN A 33 -7.51 4.41 -4.31
C ASN A 33 -6.07 4.76 -3.91
N PHE A 34 -5.07 4.16 -4.55
CA PHE A 34 -3.68 4.54 -4.31
C PHE A 34 -3.36 5.90 -4.93
N VAL A 35 -2.64 6.73 -4.18
CA VAL A 35 -1.97 7.91 -4.71
C VAL A 35 -0.92 7.44 -5.72
N SER A 36 -0.87 8.11 -6.86
CA SER A 36 -0.01 7.71 -7.96
C SER A 36 1.47 7.91 -7.66
N GLY A 37 2.29 7.00 -8.19
CA GLY A 37 3.74 7.15 -8.27
C GLY A 37 4.51 6.33 -7.23
N PRO A 38 5.62 5.69 -7.65
CA PRO A 38 6.57 5.06 -6.74
C PRO A 38 7.08 6.05 -5.69
N ASN A 39 7.17 5.62 -4.43
CA ASN A 39 7.79 6.41 -3.38
C ASN A 39 8.36 5.49 -2.29
N THR A 40 9.31 6.03 -1.53
CA THR A 40 10.01 5.30 -0.44
C THR A 40 9.39 5.56 0.93
N MET A 41 8.14 6.03 0.98
CA MET A 41 7.43 6.25 2.23
C MET A 41 7.45 4.95 3.04
N ALA A 42 7.75 5.09 4.32
CA ALA A 42 7.57 4.02 5.28
C ALA A 42 6.93 4.60 6.52
N SER A 43 6.00 3.85 7.10
CA SER A 43 5.40 4.21 8.38
C SER A 43 6.44 4.14 9.50
N GLY A 44 6.06 4.63 10.68
CA GLY A 44 6.90 4.50 11.89
C GLY A 44 7.26 3.04 12.19
N GLU A 45 6.31 2.12 12.01
CA GLU A 45 6.47 0.67 12.20
C GLU A 45 7.49 0.08 11.24
N GLY A 46 7.51 0.55 9.98
CA GLY A 46 8.47 0.15 8.96
C GLY A 46 9.93 0.50 9.31
N GLY A 47 10.14 1.49 10.18
CA GLY A 47 11.47 1.97 10.57
C GLY A 47 12.36 0.89 11.20
N THR A 48 11.79 -0.03 11.98
CA THR A 48 12.56 -1.10 12.65
C THR A 48 13.13 -2.11 11.65
N TYR A 49 12.42 -2.35 10.54
CA TYR A 49 12.82 -3.29 9.49
C TYR A 49 13.90 -2.75 8.57
N ARG A 50 14.13 -1.43 8.53
CA ARG A 50 15.19 -0.81 7.71
C ARG A 50 16.58 -1.37 8.01
N ARG A 51 16.85 -1.74 9.27
CA ARG A 51 18.15 -2.32 9.68
C ARG A 51 18.37 -3.76 9.17
N LEU A 52 17.32 -4.44 8.70
CA LEU A 52 17.40 -5.82 8.22
C LEU A 52 17.76 -5.91 6.73
N GLY A 53 17.84 -4.78 6.02
CA GLY A 53 18.18 -4.75 4.59
C GLY A 53 17.15 -5.44 3.69
N VAL A 54 15.91 -5.61 4.17
CA VAL A 54 14.80 -6.18 3.42
C VAL A 54 13.88 -5.07 2.89
N PRO A 55 13.24 -5.26 1.72
CA PRO A 55 12.20 -4.36 1.26
C PRO A 55 11.01 -4.35 2.24
N VAL A 56 10.50 -3.16 2.52
CA VAL A 56 9.27 -2.97 3.30
C VAL A 56 8.25 -2.32 2.38
N PHE A 57 7.08 -2.96 2.27
CA PHE A 57 5.90 -2.37 1.67
C PHE A 57 5.03 -1.77 2.77
N THR A 58 4.70 -0.49 2.63
CA THR A 58 3.82 0.23 3.54
C THR A 58 2.60 0.70 2.77
N THR A 59 1.40 0.50 3.34
CA THR A 59 0.19 1.16 2.90
C THR A 59 -0.36 2.00 4.05
N MET A 60 -0.80 3.21 3.75
CA MET A 60 -1.32 4.13 4.75
C MET A 60 -2.46 4.92 4.13
N GLN A 61 -3.63 4.91 4.76
CA GLN A 61 -4.68 5.87 4.39
C GLN A 61 -4.23 7.26 4.82
N GLY A 62 -4.30 8.23 3.91
CA GLY A 62 -4.01 9.63 4.18
C GLY A 62 -5.26 10.50 4.10
N PRO A 63 -6.28 10.29 4.95
CA PRO A 63 -7.48 11.14 4.93
C PRO A 63 -7.10 12.57 5.36
N PRO A 64 -7.78 13.60 4.84
CA PRO A 64 -7.54 15.00 5.24
C PRO A 64 -7.65 15.25 6.75
N MET A 65 -8.43 14.44 7.46
CA MET A 65 -8.72 14.56 8.89
C MET A 65 -7.87 13.63 9.77
N TYR A 66 -6.81 13.02 9.22
CA TYR A 66 -5.91 12.15 9.97
C TYR A 66 -5.40 12.83 11.25
N HIS A 67 -5.45 12.13 12.39
CA HIS A 67 -5.07 12.65 13.72
C HIS A 67 -5.93 13.83 14.23
N THR A 68 -7.18 13.93 13.79
CA THR A 68 -8.10 14.96 14.28
C THR A 68 -9.41 14.35 14.79
N THR A 69 -10.22 15.15 15.48
CA THR A 69 -11.56 14.73 15.92
C THR A 69 -12.56 14.55 14.79
N GLY A 70 -12.19 14.86 13.53
CA GLY A 70 -13.01 14.61 12.35
C GLY A 70 -12.87 13.20 11.77
N GLU A 71 -11.98 12.37 12.34
CA GLU A 71 -11.85 10.96 11.99
C GLU A 71 -12.97 10.16 12.67
N VAL A 72 -14.12 10.09 12.01
CA VAL A 72 -15.35 9.43 12.50
C VAL A 72 -15.69 8.22 11.64
N LEU A 73 -16.56 7.32 12.14
CA LEU A 73 -16.92 6.07 11.46
C LEU A 73 -17.52 6.31 10.07
N GLU A 74 -18.24 7.41 9.89
CA GLU A 74 -18.85 7.82 8.63
C GLU A 74 -17.82 8.13 7.53
N MET A 75 -16.56 8.38 7.90
CA MET A 75 -15.46 8.56 6.95
C MET A 75 -14.84 7.23 6.51
N VAL A 76 -15.26 6.10 7.10
CA VAL A 76 -14.77 4.76 6.73
C VAL A 76 -15.61 4.21 5.57
N SER A 77 -14.99 4.14 4.39
CA SER A 77 -15.61 3.50 3.23
C SER A 77 -15.52 1.96 3.32
N THR A 78 -16.63 1.28 3.62
CA THR A 78 -16.70 -0.19 3.56
C THR A 78 -16.31 -0.73 2.18
N PRO A 79 -16.81 -0.19 1.04
CA PRO A 79 -16.35 -0.63 -0.27
C PRO A 79 -14.84 -0.42 -0.50
N GLY A 80 -14.27 0.66 0.05
CA GLY A 80 -12.81 0.91 -0.01
C GLY A 80 -12.02 -0.14 0.76
N MET A 81 -12.48 -0.51 1.97
CA MET A 81 -11.88 -1.58 2.76
C MET A 81 -11.92 -2.93 2.02
N GLU A 82 -13.03 -3.26 1.37
CA GLU A 82 -13.14 -4.50 0.58
C GLU A 82 -12.18 -4.54 -0.60
N ARG A 83 -12.01 -3.43 -1.31
CA ARG A 83 -11.01 -3.31 -2.39
C ARG A 83 -9.60 -3.50 -1.84
N MET A 84 -9.28 -2.83 -0.73
CA MET A 84 -7.96 -2.92 -0.11
C MET A 84 -7.66 -4.33 0.41
N ALA A 85 -8.65 -5.03 0.96
CA ALA A 85 -8.51 -6.42 1.39
C ALA A 85 -8.22 -7.37 0.20
N ARG A 86 -8.92 -7.19 -0.92
CA ARG A 86 -8.68 -7.97 -2.15
C ARG A 86 -7.29 -7.69 -2.73
N PHE A 87 -6.90 -6.42 -2.75
CA PHE A 87 -5.55 -6.02 -3.14
C PHE A 87 -4.50 -6.69 -2.26
N MET A 88 -4.66 -6.65 -0.93
CA MET A 88 -3.64 -7.25 -0.06
C MET A 88 -3.52 -8.76 -0.21
N ALA A 89 -4.64 -9.46 -0.34
CA ALA A 89 -4.64 -10.88 -0.60
C ALA A 89 -3.89 -11.22 -1.90
N PHE A 90 -4.11 -10.44 -2.95
CA PHE A 90 -3.37 -10.56 -4.21
C PHE A 90 -1.88 -10.26 -4.05
N PHE A 91 -1.53 -9.14 -3.43
CA PHE A 91 -0.14 -8.70 -3.28
C PHE A 91 0.67 -9.74 -2.50
N VAL A 92 0.15 -10.22 -1.36
CA VAL A 92 0.81 -11.27 -0.56
C VAL A 92 0.97 -12.56 -1.36
N LYS A 93 -0.04 -12.95 -2.14
CA LYS A 93 0.04 -14.14 -3.00
C LYS A 93 1.15 -14.01 -4.04
N GLU A 94 1.23 -12.89 -4.76
CA GLU A 94 2.27 -12.68 -5.78
C GLU A 94 3.67 -12.61 -5.16
N VAL A 95 3.83 -11.89 -4.04
CA VAL A 95 5.10 -11.82 -3.30
C VAL A 95 5.54 -13.20 -2.81
N SER A 96 4.62 -14.04 -2.34
CA SER A 96 4.96 -15.39 -1.87
C SER A 96 5.50 -16.31 -2.96
N GLY A 97 5.20 -16.03 -4.24
CA GLY A 97 5.70 -16.78 -5.38
C GLY A 97 6.92 -16.14 -6.07
N ALA A 98 7.36 -14.97 -5.61
CA ALA A 98 8.45 -14.22 -6.25
C ALA A 98 9.83 -14.66 -5.72
N SER A 99 10.84 -14.57 -6.58
CA SER A 99 12.23 -14.79 -6.18
C SER A 99 12.79 -13.61 -5.38
N VAL A 100 13.80 -13.87 -4.54
CA VAL A 100 14.51 -12.80 -3.80
C VAL A 100 15.08 -11.74 -4.74
N ALA A 101 15.55 -12.12 -5.93
CA ALA A 101 16.10 -11.18 -6.91
C ALA A 101 15.04 -10.22 -7.48
N GLN A 102 13.78 -10.64 -7.56
CA GLN A 102 12.66 -9.77 -7.96
C GLN A 102 12.24 -8.82 -6.84
N LEU A 103 12.25 -9.30 -5.59
CA LEU A 103 11.82 -8.53 -4.41
C LEU A 103 12.89 -7.55 -3.92
N ASN A 104 14.15 -7.96 -4.00
CA ASN A 104 15.31 -7.20 -3.54
C ASN A 104 16.44 -7.25 -4.56
N PRO A 105 16.25 -6.59 -5.72
CA PRO A 105 17.32 -6.46 -6.71
C PRO A 105 18.52 -5.74 -6.07
N ARG A 106 19.71 -6.33 -6.21
CA ARG A 106 20.96 -5.75 -5.73
C ARG A 106 21.51 -4.72 -6.72
#